data_AF-A0A543P1M5-F1
#
_entry.id   AF-A0A543P1M5-F1
#
_cell.length_a   1.000
_cell.length_b   1.000
_cell.length_c   1.000
_cell.angle_alpha   90.00
_cell.angle_beta   90.00
_cell.angle_gamma   90.00
#
_symmetry.space_group_name_H-M   'P 1'
#
loop_
_entity.id
_entity.type
_entity.pdbx_description
1 polymer ?
#
loop_
_entity_poly.entity_id
_entity_poly.type
_entity_poly.pdbx_seq_one_letter_code
_entity_poly.pdbx_strand_id
1 'polypeptide(L)'
;MPPVLQRSSVVVPTIGRPSLDVLLDALAAAPGPRPAELIVVDDRPAGEPLRPERPGLPPVRVVRTGGGGPARARNLGWRTARTEWIAFLDDDVVPDPDWYQRLEGDIADLSPDVAGSQGRVRVPLPEDRRPTDWERGTAGLATSSWITADLAYRRAALAAVGGFDERFPRAFREDSDLALRIMDTGARLVRGERWITHPVRPADRWVSVRVQAGNADDVLMRRLHGPHWRDRADAALGRRPQHTAVTAAALAALGFAAARRPGAAALAAAGWLAGTAEFAWARIAPGPRTRAEVATMAATSALIPPLATWHWLKGVVQHVGVRGWKGLPDLVLVDRDGTLVHDVPYNGDPDRVRPVDGAKQALDRLRARGVRTGVVSNQSGVARGLITREQVDACMDRLTELLGPFDTIGVCPHGPDDGCDCRKPAPGMVKAACAELDVDPARCVVIGDIGADVEAAAAAGAAAIMVPTPVTRNAEVRAAPHVAATLTGAVDDVLEGRW
;
A
#
# COMPACT_ATOMS: atom_id res chain seq x y z
N MET A 1 -14.57 -2.27 27.74
CA MET A 1 -13.98 -1.76 26.48
C MET A 1 -15.13 -1.37 25.55
N PRO A 2 -15.00 -0.33 24.72
CA PRO A 2 -16.03 0.01 23.73
C PRO A 2 -16.27 -1.15 22.75
N PRO A 3 -17.47 -1.26 22.14
CA PRO A 3 -17.77 -2.24 21.09
C PRO A 3 -16.67 -2.28 20.04
N VAL A 4 -16.37 -3.46 19.47
CA VAL A 4 -15.22 -3.65 18.58
C VAL A 4 -15.30 -2.75 17.33
N LEU A 5 -16.50 -2.43 16.85
CA LEU A 5 -16.67 -1.49 15.75
C LEU A 5 -16.22 -0.07 16.11
N GLN A 6 -16.42 0.40 17.34
CA GLN A 6 -15.88 1.69 17.78
C GLN A 6 -14.34 1.69 17.89
N ARG A 7 -13.71 0.52 17.77
CA ARG A 7 -12.25 0.34 17.61
C ARG A 7 -11.89 -0.08 16.18
N SER A 8 -12.76 0.18 15.21
CA SER A 8 -12.58 -0.16 13.80
C SER A 8 -12.76 1.07 12.91
N SER A 9 -11.97 1.17 11.84
CA SER A 9 -12.19 2.12 10.74
C SER A 9 -12.52 1.36 9.46
N VAL A 10 -13.49 1.85 8.69
CA VAL A 10 -13.77 1.35 7.35
C VAL A 10 -12.98 2.18 6.33
N VAL A 11 -12.26 1.54 5.41
CA VAL A 11 -11.45 2.21 4.39
C VAL A 11 -11.99 1.85 3.00
N VAL A 12 -12.38 2.88 2.24
CA VAL A 12 -12.93 2.73 0.88
C VAL A 12 -12.03 3.46 -0.12
N PRO A 13 -11.15 2.75 -0.86
CA PRO A 13 -10.44 3.34 -1.98
C PRO A 13 -11.39 3.58 -3.16
N THR A 14 -11.29 4.74 -3.80
CA THR A 14 -12.16 5.10 -4.93
C THR A 14 -11.42 5.98 -5.93
N ILE A 15 -11.84 5.89 -7.20
CA ILE A 15 -11.48 6.87 -8.24
C ILE A 15 -12.66 7.80 -8.57
N GLY A 16 -13.62 7.95 -7.65
CA GLY A 16 -14.80 8.80 -7.79
C GLY A 16 -15.86 8.21 -8.73
N ARG A 17 -16.09 6.90 -8.66
CA ARG A 17 -17.07 6.20 -9.51
C ARG A 17 -18.50 6.41 -8.99
N PRO A 18 -19.53 6.41 -9.85
CA PRO A 18 -20.92 6.44 -9.40
C PRO A 18 -21.32 5.28 -8.46
N SER A 19 -20.61 4.15 -8.53
CA SER A 19 -20.84 3.03 -7.62
C SER A 19 -20.51 3.36 -6.16
N LEU A 20 -19.65 4.36 -5.92
CA LEU A 20 -19.35 4.84 -4.57
C LEU A 20 -20.62 5.34 -3.88
N ASP A 21 -21.49 6.06 -4.59
CA ASP A 21 -22.74 6.56 -4.02
C ASP A 21 -23.66 5.40 -3.60
N VAL A 22 -23.72 4.33 -4.41
CA VAL A 22 -24.49 3.12 -4.08
C VAL A 22 -23.96 2.44 -2.81
N LEU A 23 -22.63 2.32 -2.68
CA LEU A 23 -22.01 1.78 -1.47
C LEU A 23 -22.33 2.65 -0.25
N LEU A 24 -22.15 3.97 -0.36
CA LEU A 24 -22.36 4.90 0.74
C LEU A 24 -23.82 4.92 1.20
N ASP A 25 -24.77 4.88 0.28
CA ASP A 25 -26.19 4.82 0.59
C ASP A 25 -26.56 3.49 1.27
N ALA A 26 -25.97 2.37 0.83
CA ALA A 26 -26.15 1.06 1.48
C ALA A 26 -25.60 1.05 2.91
N LEU A 27 -24.40 1.60 3.13
CA LEU A 27 -23.80 1.75 4.46
C LEU A 27 -24.62 2.71 5.35
N ALA A 28 -25.13 3.81 4.79
CA ALA A 28 -25.94 4.78 5.53
C ALA A 28 -27.25 4.14 6.04
N ALA A 29 -27.88 3.32 5.21
CA ALA A 29 -29.15 2.65 5.50
C ALA A 29 -29.00 1.40 6.39
N ALA A 30 -27.83 0.76 6.41
CA ALA A 30 -27.59 -0.44 7.19
C ALA A 30 -27.84 -0.18 8.69
N PRO A 31 -28.68 -0.97 9.40
CA PRO A 31 -28.80 -0.88 10.85
C PRO A 31 -27.54 -1.36 11.58
N GLY A 32 -27.51 -1.16 12.90
CA GLY A 32 -26.48 -1.73 13.78
C GLY A 32 -25.42 -0.72 14.24
N PRO A 33 -24.39 -1.21 14.95
CA PRO A 33 -23.37 -0.35 15.52
C PRO A 33 -22.51 0.27 14.43
N ARG A 34 -22.04 1.50 14.68
CA ARG A 34 -21.20 2.23 13.73
C ARG A 34 -19.72 2.03 14.03
N PRO A 35 -18.86 1.96 13.00
CA PRO A 35 -17.43 2.02 13.19
C PRO A 35 -17.03 3.40 13.73
N ALA A 36 -15.80 3.53 14.22
CA ALA A 36 -15.28 4.82 14.71
C ALA A 36 -15.31 5.89 13.62
N GLU A 37 -14.97 5.51 12.39
CA GLU A 37 -14.94 6.38 11.22
C GLU A 37 -15.02 5.58 9.91
N LEU A 38 -15.40 6.29 8.85
CA LEU A 38 -15.28 5.86 7.46
C LEU A 38 -14.25 6.75 6.77
N ILE A 39 -13.20 6.14 6.20
CA ILE A 39 -12.15 6.83 5.45
C ILE A 39 -12.35 6.56 3.97
N VAL A 40 -12.78 7.58 3.23
CA VAL A 40 -12.89 7.53 1.77
C VAL A 40 -11.57 8.03 1.18
N VAL A 41 -10.88 7.18 0.43
CA VAL A 41 -9.57 7.49 -0.15
C VAL A 41 -9.73 7.78 -1.64
N ASP A 42 -9.64 9.07 -2.00
CA ASP A 42 -9.68 9.53 -3.39
C ASP A 42 -8.32 9.31 -4.08
N ASP A 43 -8.27 8.32 -4.99
CA ASP A 43 -7.11 7.99 -5.81
C ASP A 43 -7.09 8.72 -7.16
N ARG A 44 -7.89 9.77 -7.34
CA ARG A 44 -7.80 10.60 -8.55
C ARG A 44 -6.57 11.52 -8.48
N PRO A 45 -5.85 11.71 -9.60
CA PRO A 45 -4.73 12.66 -9.67
C PRO A 45 -5.19 14.13 -9.53
N ALA A 46 -6.42 14.43 -9.96
CA ALA A 46 -7.00 15.76 -9.90
C ALA A 46 -8.54 15.67 -9.86
N GLY A 47 -9.19 16.79 -9.55
CA GLY A 47 -10.64 16.95 -9.57
C GLY A 47 -11.20 17.53 -8.27
N GLU A 48 -12.48 17.89 -8.29
CA GLU A 48 -13.18 18.41 -7.11
C GLU A 48 -13.16 17.43 -5.94
N PRO A 49 -13.09 17.92 -4.68
CA PRO A 49 -13.21 17.08 -3.49
C PRO A 49 -14.51 16.24 -3.52
N LEU A 50 -14.40 14.97 -3.11
CA LEU A 50 -15.58 14.12 -2.93
C LEU A 50 -16.43 14.63 -1.77
N ARG A 51 -17.75 14.43 -1.87
CA ARG A 51 -18.73 14.74 -0.81
C ARG A 51 -19.47 13.46 -0.41
N PRO A 52 -18.79 12.54 0.31
CA PRO A 52 -19.34 11.24 0.66
C PRO A 52 -20.33 11.28 1.84
N GLU A 53 -20.53 12.44 2.48
CA GLU A 53 -21.38 12.54 3.66
C GLU A 53 -22.83 12.18 3.33
N ARG A 54 -23.42 11.34 4.18
CA ARG A 54 -24.83 10.93 4.14
C ARG A 54 -25.36 10.83 5.57
N PRO A 55 -26.62 11.20 5.84
CA PRO A 55 -27.26 10.90 7.12
C PRO A 55 -27.21 9.41 7.41
N GLY A 56 -26.76 9.03 8.60
CA GLY A 56 -26.66 7.62 9.01
C GLY A 56 -25.28 6.99 8.84
N LEU A 57 -24.34 7.62 8.12
CA LEU A 57 -22.94 7.18 8.11
C LEU A 57 -22.23 7.48 9.45
N PRO A 58 -21.16 6.72 9.80
CA PRO A 58 -20.21 7.14 10.82
C PRO A 58 -19.51 8.45 10.42
N PRO A 59 -18.73 9.10 11.32
CA PRO A 59 -17.87 10.22 10.94
C PRO A 59 -17.03 9.89 9.71
N VAL A 60 -17.13 10.72 8.66
CA VAL A 60 -16.46 10.48 7.38
C VAL A 60 -15.22 11.37 7.28
N ARG A 61 -14.11 10.77 6.86
CA ARG A 61 -12.86 11.46 6.53
C ARG A 61 -12.50 11.19 5.07
N VAL A 62 -12.26 12.25 4.31
CA VAL A 62 -11.76 12.13 2.93
C VAL A 62 -10.27 12.42 2.91
N VAL A 63 -9.50 11.49 2.34
CA VAL A 63 -8.06 11.68 2.09
C VAL A 63 -7.76 11.45 0.62
N ARG A 64 -6.68 12.06 0.11
CA ARG A 64 -6.33 12.01 -1.32
C ARG A 64 -4.91 11.52 -1.51
N THR A 65 -4.71 10.56 -2.42
CA THR A 65 -3.37 10.04 -2.75
C THR A 65 -2.68 10.85 -3.85
N GLY A 66 -3.46 11.48 -4.74
CA GLY A 66 -2.98 12.03 -6.01
C GLY A 66 -2.75 10.98 -7.10
N GLY A 67 -3.40 9.81 -7.00
CA GLY A 67 -3.18 8.66 -7.88
C GLY A 67 -2.13 7.69 -7.36
N GLY A 68 -1.88 6.64 -8.15
CA GLY A 68 -0.88 5.60 -7.84
C GLY A 68 -1.48 4.21 -7.59
N GLY A 69 -2.80 4.08 -7.66
CA GLY A 69 -3.48 2.80 -7.70
C GLY A 69 -3.99 2.32 -6.34
N PRO A 70 -4.73 1.21 -6.32
CA PRO A 70 -5.50 0.76 -5.17
C PRO A 70 -4.63 0.38 -3.97
N ALA A 71 -3.45 -0.21 -4.19
CA ALA A 71 -2.50 -0.51 -3.11
C ALA A 71 -2.08 0.75 -2.35
N ARG A 72 -1.76 1.83 -3.07
CA ARG A 72 -1.41 3.14 -2.49
C ARG A 72 -2.58 3.78 -1.75
N ALA A 73 -3.78 3.69 -2.31
CA ALA A 73 -5.00 4.20 -1.68
C ALA A 73 -5.33 3.46 -0.39
N ARG A 74 -5.31 2.13 -0.40
CA ARG A 74 -5.50 1.32 0.82
C ARG A 74 -4.44 1.62 1.86
N ASN A 75 -3.17 1.79 1.45
CA ASN A 75 -2.08 2.19 2.33
C ASN A 75 -2.32 3.54 3.02
N LEU A 76 -2.70 4.56 2.26
CA LEU A 76 -3.02 5.86 2.85
C LEU A 76 -4.17 5.75 3.86
N GLY A 77 -5.24 5.04 3.49
CA GLY A 77 -6.41 4.85 4.35
C GLY A 77 -6.08 4.21 5.70
N TRP A 78 -5.38 3.07 5.71
CA TRP A 78 -5.05 2.39 6.97
C TRP A 78 -4.00 3.13 7.80
N ARG A 79 -3.08 3.86 7.15
CA ARG A 79 -2.08 4.70 7.85
C ARG A 79 -2.70 5.94 8.48
N THR A 80 -3.76 6.47 7.90
CA THR A 80 -4.56 7.56 8.49
C THR A 80 -5.38 7.09 9.68
N ALA A 81 -5.87 5.85 9.64
CA ALA A 81 -6.61 5.26 10.75
C ALA A 81 -5.72 5.03 11.99
N ARG A 82 -6.33 5.19 13.18
CA ARG A 82 -5.69 4.95 14.49
C ARG A 82 -6.38 3.83 15.28
N THR A 83 -7.36 3.18 14.68
CA THR A 83 -8.16 2.11 15.25
C THR A 83 -7.45 0.77 15.23
N GLU A 84 -7.90 -0.18 16.06
CA GLU A 84 -7.33 -1.52 16.16
C GLU A 84 -7.57 -2.34 14.88
N TRP A 85 -8.75 -2.18 14.28
CA TRP A 85 -9.19 -2.93 13.11
C TRP A 85 -9.42 -2.02 11.90
N ILE A 86 -9.00 -2.49 10.73
CA ILE A 86 -9.18 -1.80 9.46
C ILE A 86 -9.99 -2.71 8.54
N ALA A 87 -11.22 -2.31 8.24
CA ALA A 87 -12.09 -3.02 7.29
C ALA A 87 -12.02 -2.35 5.91
N PHE A 88 -11.48 -3.04 4.92
CA PHE A 88 -11.48 -2.57 3.53
C PHE A 88 -12.78 -2.96 2.83
N LEU A 89 -13.37 -2.01 2.11
CA LEU A 89 -14.47 -2.24 1.17
C LEU A 89 -14.14 -1.57 -0.16
N ASP A 90 -14.36 -2.27 -1.28
CA ASP A 90 -14.22 -1.65 -2.60
C ASP A 90 -15.42 -0.73 -2.91
N ASP A 91 -15.20 0.38 -3.63
CA ASP A 91 -16.27 1.34 -3.98
C ASP A 91 -17.27 0.84 -5.03
N ASP A 92 -17.16 -0.41 -5.49
CA ASP A 92 -18.08 -1.08 -6.40
C ASP A 92 -18.74 -2.34 -5.81
N VAL A 93 -18.87 -2.39 -4.48
CA VAL A 93 -19.64 -3.43 -3.77
C VAL A 93 -20.89 -2.86 -3.12
N VAL A 94 -21.87 -3.73 -2.89
CA VAL A 94 -23.11 -3.44 -2.16
C VAL A 94 -23.17 -4.36 -0.94
N PRO A 95 -22.89 -3.85 0.27
CA PRO A 95 -23.03 -4.62 1.50
C PRO A 95 -24.47 -5.04 1.78
N ASP A 96 -24.66 -6.23 2.34
CA ASP A 96 -25.98 -6.67 2.81
C ASP A 96 -26.44 -5.78 4.01
N PRO A 97 -27.75 -5.62 4.28
CA PRO A 97 -28.23 -4.69 5.31
C PRO A 97 -27.69 -4.96 6.72
N ASP A 98 -27.37 -6.20 7.07
CA ASP A 98 -26.81 -6.59 8.36
C ASP A 98 -25.28 -6.52 8.42
N TRP A 99 -24.62 -5.93 7.41
CA TRP A 99 -23.16 -5.96 7.26
C TRP A 99 -22.41 -5.44 8.50
N TYR A 100 -22.83 -4.33 9.12
CA TYR A 100 -22.17 -3.84 10.34
C TYR A 100 -22.26 -4.84 11.50
N GLN A 101 -23.46 -5.38 11.75
CA GLN A 101 -23.67 -6.38 12.80
C GLN A 101 -22.83 -7.63 12.55
N ARG A 102 -22.73 -8.07 11.30
CA ARG A 102 -21.93 -9.23 10.91
C ARG A 102 -20.42 -8.94 11.00
N LEU A 103 -19.98 -7.76 10.59
CA LEU A 103 -18.58 -7.34 10.76
C LEU A 103 -18.18 -7.34 12.24
N GLU A 104 -19.03 -6.81 13.13
CA GLU A 104 -18.81 -6.88 14.57
C GLU A 104 -18.63 -8.33 15.04
N GLY A 105 -19.56 -9.21 14.69
CA GLY A 105 -19.47 -10.63 15.05
C GLY A 105 -18.25 -11.34 14.47
N ASP A 106 -17.84 -10.97 13.26
CA ASP A 106 -16.69 -11.55 12.57
C ASP A 106 -15.35 -11.20 13.22
N ILE A 107 -15.26 -10.10 13.98
CA ILE A 107 -13.98 -9.59 14.53
C ILE A 107 -13.94 -9.49 16.07
N ALA A 108 -15.08 -9.49 16.76
CA ALA A 108 -15.14 -9.26 18.21
C ALA A 108 -14.31 -10.26 19.03
N ASP A 109 -14.43 -11.55 18.70
CA ASP A 109 -13.88 -12.66 19.49
C ASP A 109 -12.76 -13.43 18.76
N LEU A 110 -12.12 -12.78 17.78
CA LEU A 110 -10.99 -13.39 17.09
C LEU A 110 -9.77 -13.51 18.01
N SER A 111 -9.24 -14.72 18.08
CA SER A 111 -7.99 -15.04 18.80
C SER A 111 -6.84 -14.10 18.34
N PRO A 112 -5.87 -13.76 19.21
CA PRO A 112 -4.75 -12.88 18.86
C PRO A 112 -3.92 -13.35 17.66
N ASP A 113 -3.86 -14.65 17.39
CA ASP A 113 -3.16 -15.23 16.24
C ASP A 113 -3.93 -15.08 14.91
N VAL A 114 -5.17 -14.59 14.94
CA VAL A 114 -5.94 -14.25 13.74
C VAL A 114 -5.75 -12.78 13.40
N ALA A 115 -5.08 -12.54 12.27
CA ALA A 115 -4.77 -11.20 11.77
C ALA A 115 -5.91 -10.56 10.98
N GLY A 116 -6.86 -11.34 10.45
CA GLY A 116 -7.92 -10.80 9.61
C GLY A 116 -9.08 -11.75 9.31
N SER A 117 -10.20 -11.17 8.90
CA SER A 117 -11.45 -11.84 8.56
C SER A 117 -11.99 -11.32 7.23
N GLN A 118 -12.13 -12.20 6.23
CA GLN A 118 -12.73 -11.89 4.94
C GLN A 118 -14.24 -12.07 4.97
N GLY A 119 -14.99 -11.15 4.35
CA GLY A 119 -16.39 -11.36 4.05
C GLY A 119 -16.61 -12.38 2.93
N ARG A 120 -17.87 -12.66 2.66
CA ARG A 120 -18.33 -13.54 1.58
C ARG A 120 -18.83 -12.69 0.43
N VAL A 121 -18.50 -13.10 -0.80
CA VAL A 121 -18.80 -12.31 -1.99
C VAL A 121 -19.79 -13.04 -2.89
N ARG A 122 -20.82 -12.32 -3.31
CA ARG A 122 -21.79 -12.76 -4.32
C ARG A 122 -21.59 -11.96 -5.59
N VAL A 123 -21.43 -12.64 -6.72
CA VAL A 123 -21.39 -12.00 -8.05
C VAL A 123 -22.67 -12.40 -8.80
N PRO A 124 -23.64 -11.48 -8.97
CA PRO A 124 -24.88 -11.80 -9.64
C PRO A 124 -24.62 -11.99 -11.14
N LEU A 125 -24.95 -13.17 -11.65
CA LEU A 125 -24.89 -13.50 -13.07
C LEU A 125 -26.30 -13.41 -13.69
N PRO A 126 -26.40 -13.14 -15.01
CA PRO A 126 -27.70 -13.10 -15.69
C PRO A 126 -28.44 -14.44 -15.58
N GLU A 127 -29.75 -14.38 -15.29
CA GLU A 127 -30.63 -15.55 -15.22
C GLU A 127 -31.22 -15.92 -16.59
N ASP A 128 -31.39 -14.92 -17.47
CA ASP A 128 -32.06 -15.01 -18.76
C ASP A 128 -31.15 -15.47 -19.91
N ARG A 129 -29.82 -15.44 -19.70
CA ARG A 129 -28.83 -15.81 -20.71
C ARG A 129 -27.56 -16.40 -20.08
N ARG A 130 -26.77 -17.09 -20.91
CA ARG A 130 -25.43 -17.51 -20.51
C ARG A 130 -24.55 -16.28 -20.25
N PRO A 131 -23.68 -16.31 -19.21
CA PRO A 131 -22.78 -15.22 -18.89
C PRO A 131 -21.69 -15.06 -19.97
N THR A 132 -21.34 -13.83 -20.28
CA THR A 132 -20.20 -13.43 -21.13
C THR A 132 -18.87 -13.87 -20.52
N ASP A 133 -17.79 -13.82 -21.31
CA ASP A 133 -16.44 -14.12 -20.83
C ASP A 133 -16.01 -13.23 -19.66
N TRP A 134 -16.37 -11.94 -19.70
CA TRP A 134 -16.10 -10.99 -18.64
C TRP A 134 -16.88 -11.27 -17.35
N GLU A 135 -18.18 -11.59 -17.47
CA GLU A 135 -19.03 -11.94 -16.32
C GLU A 135 -18.53 -13.21 -15.62
N ARG A 136 -18.15 -14.25 -16.38
CA ARG A 136 -17.56 -15.46 -15.81
C ARG A 136 -16.22 -15.21 -15.11
N GLY A 137 -15.38 -14.36 -15.71
CA GLY A 137 -14.11 -13.96 -15.07
C GLY A 137 -14.34 -13.25 -13.74
N THR A 138 -15.30 -12.32 -13.70
CA THR A 138 -15.68 -11.59 -12.49
C THR A 138 -16.28 -12.53 -11.44
N ALA A 139 -17.09 -13.52 -11.83
CA ALA A 139 -17.67 -14.50 -10.91
C ALA A 139 -16.64 -15.32 -10.12
N GLY A 140 -15.40 -15.41 -10.60
CA GLY A 140 -14.29 -16.03 -9.86
C GLY A 140 -14.03 -15.37 -8.49
N LEU A 141 -14.38 -14.08 -8.32
CA LEU A 141 -14.26 -13.38 -7.05
C LEU A 141 -15.06 -14.04 -5.92
N ALA A 142 -16.18 -14.69 -6.23
CA ALA A 142 -17.01 -15.37 -5.22
C ALA A 142 -16.29 -16.55 -4.53
N THR A 143 -15.30 -17.13 -5.21
CA THR A 143 -14.51 -18.26 -4.69
C THR A 143 -13.11 -17.87 -4.24
N SER A 144 -12.62 -16.70 -4.66
CA SER A 144 -11.27 -16.22 -4.35
C SER A 144 -11.03 -16.07 -2.85
N SER A 145 -9.80 -16.34 -2.45
CA SER A 145 -9.33 -16.17 -1.08
C SER A 145 -8.58 -14.84 -0.89
N TRP A 146 -8.78 -14.26 0.29
CA TRP A 146 -8.19 -13.04 0.81
C TRP A 146 -8.40 -11.77 -0.05
N ILE A 147 -9.55 -11.65 -0.70
CA ILE A 147 -9.89 -10.48 -1.53
C ILE A 147 -10.27 -9.28 -0.66
N THR A 148 -9.68 -8.12 -0.97
CA THR A 148 -9.89 -6.89 -0.19
C THR A 148 -11.13 -6.09 -0.59
N ALA A 149 -11.99 -6.67 -1.44
CA ALA A 149 -13.32 -6.14 -1.71
C ALA A 149 -14.21 -6.11 -0.44
N ASP A 150 -13.97 -7.06 0.48
CA ASP A 150 -14.44 -7.03 1.86
C ASP A 150 -13.50 -7.84 2.76
N LEU A 151 -12.54 -7.17 3.40
CA LEU A 151 -11.55 -7.81 4.27
C LEU A 151 -11.16 -6.91 5.43
N ALA A 152 -11.27 -7.42 6.66
CA ALA A 152 -10.84 -6.73 7.85
C ALA A 152 -9.50 -7.28 8.33
N TYR A 153 -8.55 -6.40 8.66
CA TYR A 153 -7.26 -6.75 9.24
C TYR A 153 -7.04 -6.02 10.57
N ARG A 154 -6.33 -6.66 11.49
CA ARG A 154 -5.70 -5.96 12.61
C ARG A 154 -4.70 -4.95 12.05
N ARG A 155 -4.76 -3.70 12.52
CA ARG A 155 -3.83 -2.65 12.11
C ARG A 155 -2.37 -3.06 12.36
N ALA A 156 -2.10 -3.72 13.48
CA ALA A 156 -0.77 -4.22 13.82
C ALA A 156 -0.23 -5.21 12.78
N ALA A 157 -1.08 -6.07 12.21
CA ALA A 157 -0.67 -7.01 11.16
C ALA A 157 -0.30 -6.28 9.85
N LEU A 158 -1.03 -5.22 9.49
CA LEU A 158 -0.68 -4.37 8.35
C LEU A 158 0.66 -3.66 8.57
N ALA A 159 0.87 -3.10 9.77
CA ALA A 159 2.12 -2.41 10.12
C ALA A 159 3.33 -3.36 10.08
N ALA A 160 3.19 -4.56 10.62
CA ALA A 160 4.25 -5.57 10.68
C ALA A 160 4.83 -5.95 9.30
N VAL A 161 4.02 -5.84 8.24
CA VAL A 161 4.44 -6.19 6.87
C VAL A 161 4.57 -4.98 5.94
N GLY A 162 4.41 -3.75 6.46
CA GLY A 162 4.52 -2.53 5.68
C GLY A 162 3.33 -2.24 4.75
N GLY A 163 2.16 -2.82 5.02
CA GLY A 163 0.94 -2.64 4.23
C GLY A 163 0.98 -3.33 2.85
N PHE A 164 0.20 -2.81 1.91
CA PHE A 164 0.13 -3.28 0.52
C PHE A 164 1.41 -2.94 -0.24
N ASP A 165 1.87 -3.84 -1.11
CA ASP A 165 2.99 -3.56 -2.01
C ASP A 165 2.54 -2.64 -3.15
N GLU A 166 2.96 -1.39 -3.12
CA GLU A 166 2.56 -0.37 -4.10
C GLU A 166 3.16 -0.60 -5.49
N ARG A 167 4.05 -1.60 -5.65
CA ARG A 167 4.54 -2.04 -6.96
C ARG A 167 3.47 -2.80 -7.75
N PHE A 168 2.36 -3.18 -7.13
CA PHE A 168 1.15 -3.65 -7.82
C PHE A 168 0.26 -2.45 -8.20
N PRO A 169 0.26 -2.02 -9.48
CA PRO A 169 -0.38 -0.75 -9.87
C PRO A 169 -1.89 -0.90 -10.13
N ARG A 170 -2.45 -2.11 -9.98
CA ARG A 170 -3.82 -2.47 -10.37
C ARG A 170 -4.48 -3.22 -9.22
N ALA A 171 -5.81 -3.33 -9.29
CA ALA A 171 -6.59 -4.23 -8.44
C ALA A 171 -6.41 -5.68 -8.93
N PHE A 172 -5.20 -6.19 -8.80
CA PHE A 172 -4.79 -7.53 -9.18
C PHE A 172 -3.52 -7.92 -8.42
N ARG A 173 -3.63 -8.97 -7.57
CA ARG A 173 -2.55 -9.60 -6.78
C ARG A 173 -2.01 -8.82 -5.59
N GLU A 174 -2.34 -7.54 -5.43
CA GLU A 174 -1.96 -6.76 -4.25
C GLU A 174 -2.54 -7.33 -2.95
N ASP A 175 -3.73 -7.91 -3.04
CA ASP A 175 -4.44 -8.59 -1.96
C ASP A 175 -3.79 -9.93 -1.59
N SER A 176 -3.47 -10.72 -2.61
CA SER A 176 -2.81 -12.01 -2.52
C SER A 176 -1.41 -11.86 -1.93
N ASP A 177 -0.64 -10.88 -2.39
CA ASP A 177 0.68 -10.54 -1.86
C ASP A 177 0.61 -10.19 -0.36
N LEU A 178 -0.30 -9.28 0.00
CA LEU A 178 -0.49 -8.87 1.39
C LEU A 178 -0.86 -10.06 2.28
N ALA A 179 -1.83 -10.87 1.85
CA ALA A 179 -2.29 -12.02 2.61
C ALA A 179 -1.16 -13.05 2.84
N LEU A 180 -0.37 -13.35 1.80
CA LEU A 180 0.78 -14.24 1.93
C LEU A 180 1.82 -13.70 2.91
N ARG A 181 2.17 -12.40 2.83
CA ARG A 181 3.12 -11.77 3.76
C ARG A 181 2.62 -11.80 5.20
N ILE A 182 1.33 -11.55 5.42
CA ILE A 182 0.73 -11.66 6.76
C ILE A 182 0.78 -13.10 7.26
N MET A 183 0.42 -14.09 6.43
CA MET A 183 0.48 -15.50 6.83
C MET A 183 1.92 -15.99 7.08
N ASP A 184 2.91 -15.43 6.38
CA ASP A 184 4.34 -15.71 6.62
C ASP A 184 4.84 -15.24 8.00
N THR A 185 4.10 -14.36 8.69
CA THR A 185 4.36 -14.01 10.09
C THR A 185 3.89 -15.09 11.08
N GLY A 186 3.22 -16.14 10.60
CA GLY A 186 2.57 -17.16 11.42
C GLY A 186 1.12 -16.84 11.79
N ALA A 187 0.62 -15.66 11.42
CA ALA A 187 -0.77 -15.28 11.65
C ALA A 187 -1.75 -16.02 10.71
N ARG A 188 -2.97 -16.23 11.17
CA ARG A 188 -4.06 -16.83 10.38
C ARG A 188 -5.02 -15.79 9.86
N LEU A 189 -5.62 -16.08 8.72
CA LEU A 189 -6.78 -15.37 8.18
C LEU A 189 -7.98 -16.31 8.18
N VAL A 190 -9.17 -15.77 8.39
CA VAL A 190 -10.42 -16.54 8.45
C VAL A 190 -11.49 -15.97 7.51
N ARG A 191 -12.49 -16.77 7.17
CA ARG A 191 -13.69 -16.30 6.46
C ARG A 191 -14.81 -16.07 7.48
N GLY A 192 -15.37 -14.87 7.48
CA GLY A 192 -16.52 -14.48 8.28
C GLY A 192 -17.85 -14.80 7.61
N GLU A 193 -18.92 -14.31 8.22
CA GLU A 193 -20.30 -14.56 7.81
C GLU A 193 -20.96 -13.36 7.12
N ARG A 194 -20.32 -12.17 7.14
CA ARG A 194 -20.84 -10.99 6.43
C ARG A 194 -20.80 -11.18 4.92
N TRP A 195 -21.77 -10.59 4.22
CA TRP A 195 -21.90 -10.69 2.77
C TRP A 195 -21.84 -9.32 2.10
N ILE A 196 -21.21 -9.30 0.94
CA ILE A 196 -21.29 -8.23 -0.04
C ILE A 196 -21.71 -8.79 -1.39
N THR A 197 -22.42 -7.97 -2.16
CA THR A 197 -22.65 -8.20 -3.58
C THR A 197 -21.64 -7.39 -4.37
N HIS A 198 -20.93 -8.02 -5.31
CA HIS A 198 -20.04 -7.36 -6.25
C HIS A 198 -20.66 -7.43 -7.65
N PRO A 199 -21.41 -6.39 -8.09
CA PRO A 199 -22.00 -6.35 -9.42
C PRO A 199 -20.92 -6.49 -10.50
N VAL A 200 -21.25 -7.18 -11.60
CA VAL A 200 -20.36 -7.21 -12.76
C VAL A 200 -20.41 -5.85 -13.44
N ARG A 201 -19.27 -5.16 -13.46
CA ARG A 201 -19.18 -3.86 -14.14
C ARG A 201 -19.28 -4.02 -15.65
N PRO A 202 -19.93 -3.07 -16.35
CA PRO A 202 -19.82 -2.97 -17.79
C PRO A 202 -18.35 -2.88 -18.20
N ALA A 203 -17.98 -3.64 -19.22
CA ALA A 203 -16.65 -3.61 -19.79
C ALA A 203 -16.74 -3.56 -21.31
N ASP A 204 -15.84 -2.82 -21.94
CA ASP A 204 -15.75 -2.82 -23.40
C ASP A 204 -15.13 -4.13 -23.91
N ARG A 205 -15.33 -4.36 -25.21
CA ARG A 205 -14.93 -5.58 -25.92
C ARG A 205 -13.43 -5.92 -25.82
N TRP A 206 -12.56 -4.98 -25.43
CA TRP A 206 -11.11 -5.18 -25.35
C TRP A 206 -10.60 -5.40 -23.92
N VAL A 207 -11.48 -5.48 -22.92
CA VAL A 207 -11.10 -5.66 -21.52
C VAL A 207 -10.20 -6.89 -21.31
N SER A 208 -10.53 -8.03 -21.89
CA SER A 208 -9.76 -9.28 -21.77
C SER A 208 -8.34 -9.17 -22.33
N VAL A 209 -8.10 -8.22 -23.24
CA VAL A 209 -6.76 -7.91 -23.77
C VAL A 209 -5.99 -7.03 -22.78
N ARG A 210 -6.60 -5.97 -22.26
CA ARG A 210 -5.93 -5.05 -21.33
C ARG A 210 -5.54 -5.70 -20.01
N VAL A 211 -6.37 -6.61 -19.49
CA VAL A 211 -6.06 -7.33 -18.25
C VAL A 211 -4.86 -8.29 -18.37
N GLN A 212 -4.39 -8.60 -19.59
CA GLN A 212 -3.18 -9.39 -19.77
C GLN A 212 -1.93 -8.71 -19.19
N ALA A 213 -2.00 -7.41 -18.90
CA ALA A 213 -0.96 -6.71 -18.15
C ALA A 213 -0.65 -7.34 -16.79
N GLY A 214 -1.62 -8.01 -16.17
CA GLY A 214 -1.45 -8.75 -14.91
C GLY A 214 -0.48 -9.94 -14.99
N ASN A 215 -0.13 -10.43 -16.19
CA ASN A 215 0.88 -11.48 -16.32
C ASN A 215 2.27 -11.04 -15.83
N ALA A 216 2.56 -9.73 -15.81
CA ALA A 216 3.78 -9.20 -15.19
C ALA A 216 3.71 -9.31 -13.65
N ASP A 217 2.55 -9.01 -13.07
CA ASP A 217 2.29 -9.05 -11.62
C ASP A 217 2.41 -10.50 -11.09
N ASP A 218 1.98 -11.50 -11.87
CA ASP A 218 2.19 -12.92 -11.59
C ASP A 218 3.69 -13.33 -11.53
N VAL A 219 4.57 -12.60 -12.25
CA VAL A 219 6.03 -12.79 -12.15
C VAL A 219 6.55 -12.18 -10.85
N LEU A 220 6.09 -10.99 -10.49
CA LEU A 220 6.41 -10.36 -9.21
C LEU A 220 6.03 -11.29 -8.04
N MET A 221 4.81 -11.82 -8.04
CA MET A 221 4.36 -12.81 -7.05
C MET A 221 5.30 -14.01 -6.96
N ARG A 222 5.73 -14.57 -8.10
CA ARG A 222 6.68 -15.70 -8.12
C ARG A 222 8.05 -15.34 -7.55
N ARG A 223 8.52 -14.11 -7.77
CA ARG A 223 9.81 -13.64 -7.24
C ARG A 223 9.75 -13.41 -5.74
N LEU A 224 8.65 -12.89 -5.23
CA LEU A 224 8.46 -12.58 -3.80
C LEU A 224 8.15 -13.85 -2.98
N HIS A 225 7.26 -14.71 -3.49
CA HIS A 225 6.65 -15.81 -2.72
C HIS A 225 7.08 -17.21 -3.18
N GLY A 226 7.99 -17.29 -4.15
CA GLY A 226 8.48 -18.55 -4.71
C GLY A 226 7.49 -19.20 -5.70
N PRO A 227 7.82 -20.40 -6.24
CA PRO A 227 7.04 -21.03 -7.32
C PRO A 227 5.65 -21.52 -6.90
N HIS A 228 5.43 -21.80 -5.62
CA HIS A 228 4.19 -22.38 -5.07
C HIS A 228 3.20 -21.34 -4.54
N TRP A 229 3.43 -20.05 -4.83
CA TRP A 229 2.58 -18.97 -4.31
C TRP A 229 1.11 -19.12 -4.70
N ARG A 230 0.82 -19.71 -5.87
CA ARG A 230 -0.57 -19.89 -6.34
C ARG A 230 -1.35 -20.87 -5.48
N ASP A 231 -0.70 -21.95 -5.05
CA ASP A 231 -1.31 -22.96 -4.18
C ASP A 231 -1.64 -22.34 -2.81
N ARG A 232 -0.73 -21.51 -2.30
CA ARG A 232 -0.89 -20.81 -1.02
C ARG A 232 -1.93 -19.69 -1.07
N ALA A 233 -2.06 -19.01 -2.20
CA ALA A 233 -2.98 -17.90 -2.40
C ALA A 233 -4.34 -18.33 -2.97
N ASP A 234 -4.57 -19.64 -3.19
CA ASP A 234 -5.78 -20.17 -3.84
C ASP A 234 -6.04 -19.49 -5.20
N ALA A 235 -4.96 -19.27 -5.96
CA ALA A 235 -4.99 -18.56 -7.22
C ALA A 235 -5.06 -19.54 -8.39
N ALA A 236 -6.03 -19.33 -9.29
CA ALA A 236 -6.21 -20.17 -10.46
C ALA A 236 -4.94 -20.28 -11.35
N LEU A 237 -4.70 -21.49 -11.87
CA LEU A 237 -3.68 -21.73 -12.87
C LEU A 237 -4.08 -21.09 -14.20
N GLY A 238 -3.28 -20.12 -14.66
CA GLY A 238 -3.47 -19.49 -15.96
C GLY A 238 -3.04 -20.39 -17.13
N ARG A 239 -3.39 -19.97 -18.35
CA ARG A 239 -3.03 -20.66 -19.62
C ARG A 239 -1.63 -20.32 -20.15
N ARG A 240 -0.68 -19.98 -19.26
CA ARG A 240 0.64 -19.48 -19.69
C ARG A 240 1.37 -20.44 -20.63
N PRO A 241 1.52 -21.75 -20.33
CA PRO A 241 2.22 -22.67 -21.25
C PRO A 241 1.58 -22.70 -22.65
N GLN A 242 0.25 -22.72 -22.72
CA GLN A 242 -0.50 -22.71 -23.97
C GLN A 242 -0.29 -21.39 -24.72
N HIS A 243 -0.40 -20.25 -24.04
CA HIS A 243 -0.19 -18.93 -24.65
C HIS A 243 1.22 -18.78 -25.21
N THR A 244 2.24 -19.25 -24.48
CA THR A 244 3.64 -19.26 -24.93
C THR A 244 3.81 -20.18 -26.15
N ALA A 245 3.23 -21.37 -26.15
CA ALA A 245 3.28 -22.29 -27.29
C ALA A 245 2.62 -21.69 -28.56
N VAL A 246 1.44 -21.10 -28.42
CA VAL A 246 0.73 -20.44 -29.53
C VAL A 246 1.53 -19.26 -30.08
N THR A 247 2.16 -18.49 -29.21
CA THR A 247 3.01 -17.35 -29.60
C THR A 247 4.29 -17.80 -30.29
N ALA A 248 4.94 -18.84 -29.77
CA ALA A 248 6.13 -19.44 -30.38
C ALA A 248 5.82 -20.01 -31.77
N ALA A 249 4.67 -20.68 -31.94
CA ALA A 249 4.22 -21.18 -33.24
C ALA A 249 4.00 -20.04 -34.25
N ALA A 250 3.41 -18.92 -33.82
CA ALA A 250 3.23 -17.74 -34.67
C ALA A 250 4.56 -17.14 -35.12
N LEU A 251 5.50 -16.94 -34.18
CA LEU A 251 6.84 -16.43 -34.49
C LEU A 251 7.64 -17.39 -35.39
N ALA A 252 7.54 -18.70 -35.15
CA ALA A 252 8.17 -19.71 -35.98
C ALA A 252 7.60 -19.72 -37.41
N ALA A 253 6.29 -19.56 -37.58
CA ALA A 253 5.66 -19.46 -38.90
C ALA A 253 6.22 -18.28 -39.71
N LEU A 254 6.31 -17.09 -39.08
CA LEU A 254 6.90 -15.90 -39.69
C LEU A 254 8.39 -16.10 -40.01
N GLY A 255 9.16 -16.68 -39.08
CA GLY A 255 10.59 -16.96 -39.26
C GLY A 255 10.87 -17.95 -40.39
N PHE A 256 10.12 -19.04 -40.47
CA PHE A 256 10.25 -20.02 -41.56
C PHE A 256 9.80 -19.45 -42.92
N ALA A 257 8.76 -18.61 -42.95
CA ALA A 257 8.34 -17.92 -44.16
C ALA A 257 9.46 -16.98 -44.67
N ALA A 258 10.06 -16.19 -43.78
CA ALA A 258 11.20 -15.33 -44.11
C ALA A 258 12.43 -16.13 -44.59
N ALA A 259 12.67 -17.31 -44.00
CA ALA A 259 13.73 -18.23 -44.39
C ALA A 259 13.41 -19.09 -45.63
N ARG A 260 12.28 -18.83 -46.31
CA ARG A 260 11.81 -19.57 -47.51
C ARG A 260 11.69 -21.08 -47.29
N ARG A 261 11.21 -21.50 -46.11
CA ARG A 261 10.91 -22.90 -45.75
C ARG A 261 9.39 -23.11 -45.67
N PRO A 262 8.67 -23.26 -46.79
CA PRO A 262 7.21 -23.21 -46.83
C PRO A 262 6.53 -24.34 -46.04
N GLY A 263 7.06 -25.57 -46.08
CA GLY A 263 6.49 -26.68 -45.31
C GLY A 263 6.54 -26.48 -43.80
N ALA A 264 7.68 -25.98 -43.29
CA ALA A 264 7.84 -25.67 -41.88
C ALA A 264 6.99 -24.45 -41.46
N ALA A 265 6.88 -23.44 -42.32
CA ALA A 265 6.02 -22.28 -42.10
C ALA A 265 4.54 -22.69 -42.02
N ALA A 266 4.08 -23.56 -42.92
CA ALA A 266 2.71 -24.06 -42.94
C ALA A 266 2.38 -24.89 -41.69
N LEU A 267 3.29 -25.78 -41.26
CA LEU A 267 3.10 -26.57 -40.04
C LEU A 267 3.01 -25.69 -38.79
N ALA A 268 3.91 -24.70 -38.65
CA ALA A 268 3.88 -23.76 -37.54
C ALA A 268 2.61 -22.88 -37.55
N ALA A 269 2.19 -22.41 -38.74
CA ALA A 269 0.96 -21.65 -38.91
C ALA A 269 -0.28 -22.48 -38.54
N ALA A 270 -0.32 -23.77 -38.91
CA ALA A 270 -1.39 -24.69 -38.51
C ALA A 270 -1.43 -24.88 -36.99
N GLY A 271 -0.28 -25.00 -36.33
CA GLY A 271 -0.20 -25.06 -34.87
C GLY A 271 -0.71 -23.79 -34.18
N TRP A 272 -0.34 -22.62 -34.70
CA TRP A 272 -0.85 -21.33 -34.22
C TRP A 272 -2.37 -21.21 -34.40
N LEU A 273 -2.88 -21.56 -35.60
CA LEU A 273 -4.33 -21.53 -35.89
C LEU A 273 -5.10 -22.48 -34.99
N ALA A 274 -4.63 -23.72 -34.82
CA ALA A 274 -5.28 -24.72 -33.97
C ALA A 274 -5.35 -24.26 -32.51
N GLY A 275 -4.25 -23.75 -31.95
CA GLY A 275 -4.24 -23.25 -30.58
C GLY A 275 -5.07 -21.98 -30.38
N THR A 276 -5.09 -21.08 -31.37
CA THR A 276 -5.95 -19.88 -31.33
C THR A 276 -7.44 -20.26 -31.42
N ALA A 277 -7.78 -21.22 -32.28
CA ALA A 277 -9.14 -21.72 -32.43
C ALA A 277 -9.62 -22.45 -31.17
N GLU A 278 -8.77 -23.28 -30.55
CA GLU A 278 -9.06 -23.92 -29.26
C GLU A 278 -9.34 -22.87 -28.18
N PHE A 279 -8.49 -21.85 -28.07
CA PHE A 279 -8.66 -20.81 -27.07
C PHE A 279 -9.92 -19.98 -27.30
N ALA A 280 -10.21 -19.62 -28.56
CA ALA A 280 -11.45 -18.96 -28.92
C ALA A 280 -12.67 -19.82 -28.57
N TRP A 281 -12.63 -21.12 -28.88
CA TRP A 281 -13.69 -22.06 -28.55
C TRP A 281 -13.91 -22.17 -27.04
N ALA A 282 -12.83 -22.28 -26.26
CA ALA A 282 -12.91 -22.35 -24.80
C ALA A 282 -13.61 -21.13 -24.17
N ARG A 283 -13.53 -19.96 -24.83
CA ARG A 283 -14.19 -18.71 -24.38
C ARG A 283 -15.61 -18.54 -24.93
N ILE A 284 -15.85 -19.00 -26.17
CA ILE A 284 -17.15 -18.91 -26.85
C ILE A 284 -18.14 -19.97 -26.34
N ALA A 285 -17.70 -21.22 -26.20
CA ALA A 285 -18.55 -22.34 -25.87
C ALA A 285 -19.39 -22.14 -24.58
N PRO A 286 -18.82 -21.64 -23.46
CA PRO A 286 -19.61 -21.35 -22.26
C PRO A 286 -20.43 -20.05 -22.33
N GLY A 287 -20.19 -19.18 -23.32
CA GLY A 287 -20.83 -17.87 -23.41
C GLY A 287 -22.22 -17.85 -24.06
N PRO A 288 -22.81 -16.66 -24.23
CA PRO A 288 -24.11 -16.48 -24.87
C PRO A 288 -24.09 -16.73 -26.40
N ARG A 289 -22.90 -16.78 -27.01
CA ARG A 289 -22.69 -17.08 -28.45
C ARG A 289 -23.45 -16.14 -29.40
N THR A 290 -23.69 -14.90 -28.98
CA THR A 290 -24.19 -13.85 -29.89
C THR A 290 -23.11 -13.53 -30.93
N ARG A 291 -23.49 -13.01 -32.10
CA ARG A 291 -22.52 -12.63 -33.16
C ARG A 291 -21.46 -11.66 -32.64
N ALA A 292 -21.86 -10.70 -31.81
CA ALA A 292 -20.95 -9.72 -31.20
C ALA A 292 -19.96 -10.36 -30.22
N GLU A 293 -20.42 -11.27 -29.36
CA GLU A 293 -19.55 -11.99 -28.41
C GLU A 293 -18.58 -12.91 -29.17
N VAL A 294 -19.08 -13.68 -30.14
CA VAL A 294 -18.25 -14.58 -30.96
C VAL A 294 -17.15 -13.81 -31.69
N ALA A 295 -17.50 -12.70 -32.35
CA ALA A 295 -16.52 -11.86 -33.04
C ALA A 295 -15.48 -11.28 -32.07
N THR A 296 -15.92 -10.83 -30.89
CA THR A 296 -15.02 -10.31 -29.85
C THR A 296 -14.08 -11.40 -29.32
N MET A 297 -14.61 -12.59 -29.02
CA MET A 297 -13.81 -13.71 -28.52
C MET A 297 -12.82 -14.18 -29.57
N ALA A 298 -13.21 -14.29 -30.84
CA ALA A 298 -12.29 -14.66 -31.91
C ALA A 298 -11.14 -13.65 -32.05
N ALA A 299 -11.46 -12.35 -32.12
CA ALA A 299 -10.45 -11.30 -32.26
C ALA A 299 -9.51 -11.24 -31.04
N THR A 300 -10.08 -11.22 -29.83
CA THR A 300 -9.27 -11.13 -28.60
C THR A 300 -8.47 -12.41 -28.35
N SER A 301 -8.94 -13.59 -28.78
CA SER A 301 -8.18 -14.85 -28.63
C SER A 301 -6.97 -14.94 -29.54
N ALA A 302 -6.96 -14.23 -30.67
CA ALA A 302 -5.75 -14.08 -31.48
C ALA A 302 -4.71 -13.14 -30.84
N LEU A 303 -5.17 -12.11 -30.11
CA LEU A 303 -4.31 -11.09 -29.51
C LEU A 303 -3.76 -11.46 -28.12
N ILE A 304 -4.55 -12.17 -27.30
CA ILE A 304 -4.20 -12.48 -25.91
C ILE A 304 -2.92 -13.31 -25.79
N PRO A 305 -2.72 -14.43 -26.52
CA PRO A 305 -1.51 -15.25 -26.36
C PRO A 305 -0.19 -14.48 -26.51
N PRO A 306 0.04 -13.70 -27.59
CA PRO A 306 1.27 -12.92 -27.73
C PRO A 306 1.38 -11.81 -26.68
N LEU A 307 0.28 -11.15 -26.32
CA LEU A 307 0.30 -10.08 -25.31
C LEU A 307 0.54 -10.61 -23.90
N ALA A 308 -0.07 -11.72 -23.52
CA ALA A 308 0.17 -12.39 -22.24
C ALA A 308 1.62 -12.86 -22.13
N THR A 309 2.16 -13.46 -23.19
CA THR A 309 3.57 -13.87 -23.27
C THR A 309 4.51 -12.66 -23.18
N TRP A 310 4.20 -11.56 -23.87
CA TRP A 310 4.97 -10.33 -23.81
C TRP A 310 4.98 -9.72 -22.41
N HIS A 311 3.82 -9.55 -21.77
CA HIS A 311 3.73 -9.01 -20.41
C HIS A 311 4.45 -9.90 -19.39
N TRP A 312 4.37 -11.22 -19.54
CA TRP A 312 5.12 -12.15 -18.71
C TRP A 312 6.63 -11.97 -18.88
N LEU A 313 7.15 -11.95 -20.13
CA LEU A 313 8.56 -11.70 -20.41
C LEU A 313 9.03 -10.33 -19.89
N LYS A 314 8.20 -9.31 -20.07
CA LYS A 314 8.43 -7.97 -19.52
C LYS A 314 8.59 -8.03 -18.00
N GLY A 315 7.69 -8.72 -17.30
CA GLY A 315 7.78 -8.94 -15.86
C GLY A 315 9.05 -9.68 -15.45
N VAL A 316 9.51 -10.67 -16.23
CA VAL A 316 10.78 -11.39 -15.96
C VAL A 316 11.97 -10.44 -15.94
N VAL A 317 12.00 -9.47 -16.84
CA VAL A 317 13.04 -8.42 -16.92
C VAL A 317 12.85 -7.35 -15.85
N GLN A 318 11.62 -6.84 -15.69
CA GLN A 318 11.30 -5.77 -14.74
C GLN A 318 11.53 -6.15 -13.28
N HIS A 319 11.35 -7.42 -12.93
CA HIS A 319 11.43 -7.90 -11.55
C HIS A 319 12.70 -8.73 -11.27
N VAL A 320 13.77 -8.52 -12.05
CA VAL A 320 15.10 -9.05 -11.72
C VAL A 320 15.60 -8.38 -10.45
N GLY A 321 16.08 -9.16 -9.48
CA GLY A 321 16.66 -8.65 -8.25
C GLY A 321 15.67 -7.95 -7.31
N VAL A 322 14.36 -8.12 -7.54
CA VAL A 322 13.34 -7.53 -6.67
C VAL A 322 13.48 -8.06 -5.24
N ARG A 323 13.44 -7.14 -4.28
CA ARG A 323 13.50 -7.46 -2.84
C ARG A 323 12.10 -7.45 -2.23
N GLY A 324 11.98 -8.06 -1.05
CA GLY A 324 10.76 -8.03 -0.25
C GLY A 324 10.27 -6.60 -0.03
N TRP A 325 8.94 -6.44 -0.04
CA TRP A 325 8.31 -5.16 0.26
C TRP A 325 8.50 -4.81 1.74
N LYS A 326 9.04 -3.63 2.02
CA LYS A 326 9.07 -3.06 3.38
C LYS A 326 8.04 -1.94 3.57
N GLY A 327 7.56 -1.32 2.48
CA GLY A 327 6.74 -0.12 2.55
C GLY A 327 7.45 1.12 3.10
N LEU A 328 6.68 2.19 3.27
CA LEU A 328 7.13 3.43 3.92
C LEU A 328 7.32 3.20 5.42
N PRO A 329 8.20 3.96 6.12
CA PRO A 329 8.31 3.85 7.57
C PRO A 329 7.01 4.30 8.24
N ASP A 330 6.79 3.84 9.46
CA ASP A 330 5.60 4.21 10.23
C ASP A 330 5.83 5.50 11.04
N LEU A 331 7.10 5.89 11.21
CA LEU A 331 7.56 7.09 11.89
C LEU A 331 8.87 7.58 11.28
N VAL A 332 8.97 8.90 11.07
CA VAL A 332 10.22 9.60 10.80
C VAL A 332 10.48 10.57 11.95
N LEU A 333 11.58 10.37 12.66
CA LEU A 333 12.09 11.30 13.66
C LEU A 333 13.17 12.16 13.01
N VAL A 334 13.13 13.47 13.27
CA VAL A 334 14.09 14.40 12.67
C VAL A 334 14.79 15.16 13.79
N ASP A 335 16.10 15.34 13.68
CA ASP A 335 16.80 16.28 14.55
C ASP A 335 16.34 17.72 14.29
N ARG A 336 16.41 18.55 15.33
CA ARG A 336 15.99 19.95 15.24
C ARG A 336 17.07 20.83 14.60
N ASP A 337 18.26 20.86 15.17
CA ASP A 337 19.27 21.90 14.96
C ASP A 337 20.23 21.46 13.85
N GLY A 338 20.32 22.21 12.76
CA GLY A 338 21.12 21.80 11.59
C GLY A 338 20.37 20.91 10.61
N THR A 339 19.23 20.35 11.01
CA THR A 339 18.37 19.51 10.16
C THR A 339 17.01 20.13 9.83
N LEU A 340 16.14 20.42 10.82
CA LEU A 340 14.85 21.09 10.57
C LEU A 340 14.97 22.61 10.54
N VAL A 341 15.83 23.17 11.39
CA VAL A 341 16.09 24.60 11.49
C VAL A 341 17.59 24.86 11.41
N HIS A 342 17.97 26.08 11.05
CA HIS A 342 19.37 26.49 11.09
C HIS A 342 19.92 26.40 12.52
N ASP A 343 21.07 25.75 12.68
CA ASP A 343 21.72 25.61 13.99
C ASP A 343 22.13 26.98 14.54
N VAL A 344 21.59 27.28 15.72
CA VAL A 344 21.93 28.44 16.54
C VAL A 344 22.38 27.90 17.89
N PRO A 345 23.68 28.06 18.26
CA PRO A 345 24.21 27.48 19.48
C PRO A 345 23.41 27.89 20.72
N TYR A 346 22.89 26.89 21.44
CA TYR A 346 22.08 27.05 22.65
C TYR A 346 20.91 28.02 22.47
N ASN A 347 20.15 27.86 21.38
CA ASN A 347 19.01 28.75 21.14
C ASN A 347 17.90 28.57 22.18
N GLY A 348 17.65 29.63 22.96
CA GLY A 348 16.50 29.77 23.85
C GLY A 348 15.55 30.90 23.44
N ASP A 349 15.71 31.42 22.22
CA ASP A 349 14.92 32.51 21.66
C ASP A 349 14.05 32.00 20.49
N PRO A 350 12.71 31.97 20.64
CA PRO A 350 11.78 31.58 19.59
C PRO A 350 11.95 32.36 18.28
N ASP A 351 12.33 33.64 18.33
CA ASP A 351 12.46 34.47 17.13
C ASP A 351 13.64 34.08 16.24
N ARG A 352 14.56 33.26 16.78
CA ARG A 352 15.71 32.72 16.07
C ARG A 352 15.45 31.34 15.46
N VAL A 353 14.27 30.74 15.69
CA VAL A 353 13.86 29.48 15.08
C VAL A 353 13.53 29.72 13.60
N ARG A 354 14.46 29.33 12.72
CA ARG A 354 14.36 29.54 11.28
C ARG A 354 14.47 28.20 10.55
N PRO A 355 13.38 27.69 9.95
CA PRO A 355 13.40 26.46 9.17
C PRO A 355 14.42 26.50 8.04
N VAL A 356 15.03 25.35 7.75
CA VAL A 356 15.84 25.20 6.54
C VAL A 356 14.96 25.16 5.30
N ASP A 357 15.56 25.41 4.14
CA ASP A 357 14.87 25.39 2.86
C ASP A 357 14.16 24.05 2.62
N GLY A 358 12.86 24.12 2.32
CA GLY A 358 12.04 22.94 2.01
C GLY A 358 11.60 22.10 3.21
N ALA A 359 11.93 22.46 4.46
CA ALA A 359 11.57 21.66 5.64
C ALA A 359 10.06 21.41 5.77
N LYS A 360 9.24 22.45 5.61
CA LYS A 360 7.78 22.32 5.64
C LYS A 360 7.28 21.40 4.53
N GLN A 361 7.78 21.58 3.31
CA GLN A 361 7.39 20.74 2.17
C GLN A 361 7.77 19.27 2.39
N ALA A 362 8.96 19.01 2.95
CA ALA A 362 9.43 17.66 3.25
C ALA A 362 8.52 16.96 4.26
N LEU A 363 8.19 17.62 5.37
CA LEU A 363 7.28 17.08 6.38
C LEU A 363 5.85 16.89 5.86
N ASP A 364 5.32 17.86 5.11
CA ASP A 364 3.96 17.76 4.55
C ASP A 364 3.85 16.61 3.55
N ARG A 365 4.91 16.28 2.80
CA ARG A 365 4.95 15.12 1.90
C ARG A 365 4.94 13.79 2.65
N LEU A 366 5.64 13.68 3.78
CA LEU A 366 5.57 12.50 4.64
C LEU A 366 4.15 12.30 5.20
N ARG A 367 3.56 13.38 5.74
CA ARG A 367 2.19 13.38 6.28
C ARG A 367 1.15 13.02 5.22
N ALA A 368 1.28 13.56 4.01
CA ALA A 368 0.40 13.25 2.87
C ALA A 368 0.43 11.75 2.48
N ARG A 369 1.46 11.01 2.91
CA ARG A 369 1.59 9.56 2.71
C ARG A 369 1.24 8.75 3.97
N GLY A 370 0.74 9.41 5.02
CA GLY A 370 0.37 8.80 6.29
C GLY A 370 1.57 8.38 7.15
N VAL A 371 2.77 8.91 6.87
CA VAL A 371 3.96 8.70 7.70
C VAL A 371 3.92 9.67 8.88
N ARG A 372 4.06 9.15 10.09
CA ARG A 372 4.12 9.98 11.31
C ARG A 372 5.44 10.73 11.38
N THR A 373 5.43 11.93 11.95
CA THR A 373 6.61 12.78 12.05
C THR A 373 6.84 13.23 13.49
N GLY A 374 8.07 13.12 13.98
CA GLY A 374 8.43 13.60 15.31
C GLY A 374 9.80 14.26 15.34
N VAL A 375 10.12 14.89 16.46
CA VAL A 375 11.41 15.59 16.67
C VAL A 375 12.17 14.94 17.81
N VAL A 376 13.48 14.75 17.67
CA VAL A 376 14.37 14.31 18.76
C VAL A 376 15.61 15.19 18.83
N SER A 377 15.83 15.92 19.93
CA SER A 377 16.88 16.94 19.99
C SER A 377 17.64 16.97 21.33
N ASN A 378 18.96 17.16 21.25
CA ASN A 378 19.85 17.35 22.39
C ASN A 378 19.92 18.83 22.78
N GLN A 379 19.44 19.23 23.95
CA GLN A 379 19.38 20.61 24.42
C GLN A 379 20.25 20.83 25.68
N SER A 380 21.55 20.54 25.58
CA SER A 380 22.51 20.66 26.70
C SER A 380 22.71 22.08 27.23
N GLY A 381 22.16 23.10 26.57
CA GLY A 381 22.17 24.46 27.11
C GLY A 381 21.49 24.56 28.48
N VAL A 382 20.51 23.68 28.74
CA VAL A 382 19.81 23.59 30.03
C VAL A 382 20.74 23.10 31.14
N ALA A 383 21.38 21.94 30.97
CA ALA A 383 22.36 21.44 31.95
C ALA A 383 23.55 22.38 32.17
N ARG A 384 23.89 23.19 31.16
CA ARG A 384 24.97 24.21 31.23
C ARG A 384 24.53 25.53 31.87
N GLY A 385 23.24 25.70 32.19
CA GLY A 385 22.69 26.94 32.74
C GLY A 385 22.69 28.12 31.75
N LEU A 386 22.83 27.85 30.44
CA LEU A 386 22.86 28.87 29.38
C LEU A 386 21.46 29.28 28.93
N ILE A 387 20.51 28.35 29.00
CA ILE A 387 19.09 28.55 28.69
C ILE A 387 18.24 27.76 29.68
N THR A 388 16.98 28.18 29.88
CA THR A 388 16.03 27.47 30.74
C THR A 388 15.23 26.44 29.97
N ARG A 389 14.53 25.55 30.68
CA ARG A 389 13.62 24.58 30.07
C ARG A 389 12.46 25.29 29.36
N GLU A 390 11.92 26.34 29.97
CA GLU A 390 10.83 27.13 29.41
C GLU A 390 11.22 27.81 28.10
N GLN A 391 12.47 28.28 27.99
CA GLN A 391 13.01 28.82 26.74
C GLN A 391 13.08 27.76 25.64
N VAL A 392 13.53 26.55 25.98
CA VAL A 392 13.53 25.43 25.03
C VAL A 392 12.11 25.08 24.59
N ASP A 393 11.17 24.97 25.53
CA ASP A 393 9.77 24.65 25.24
C ASP A 393 9.16 25.73 24.32
N ALA A 394 9.44 27.01 24.56
CA ALA A 394 9.00 28.10 23.69
C ALA A 394 9.58 28.01 22.26
N CYS A 395 10.84 27.58 22.12
CA CYS A 395 11.42 27.30 20.80
C CYS A 395 10.74 26.10 20.11
N MET A 396 10.35 25.07 20.86
CA MET A 396 9.64 23.90 20.31
C MET A 396 8.19 24.25 19.92
N ASP A 397 7.54 25.14 20.65
CA ASP A 397 6.23 25.68 20.28
C ASP A 397 6.31 26.45 18.96
N ARG A 398 7.33 27.31 18.82
CA ARG A 398 7.57 28.03 17.56
C ARG A 398 7.90 27.10 16.40
N LEU A 399 8.68 26.04 16.65
CA LEU A 399 8.94 24.99 15.66
C LEU A 399 7.63 24.32 15.21
N THR A 400 6.75 24.00 16.16
CA THR A 400 5.45 23.37 15.89
C THR A 400 4.53 24.31 15.10
N GLU A 401 4.52 25.61 15.41
CA GLU A 401 3.78 26.61 14.65
C GLU A 401 4.24 26.67 13.19
N LEU A 402 5.56 26.64 12.95
CA LEU A 402 6.14 26.78 11.62
C LEU A 402 6.06 25.50 10.79
N LEU A 403 6.28 24.35 11.41
CA LEU A 403 6.55 23.07 10.73
C LEU A 403 5.61 21.93 11.12
N GLY A 404 4.83 22.09 12.19
CA GLY A 404 3.94 21.06 12.71
C GLY A 404 2.77 20.71 11.78
N PRO A 405 1.89 19.79 12.23
CA PRO A 405 1.90 19.14 13.54
C PRO A 405 2.93 18.00 13.64
N PHE A 406 3.45 17.75 14.83
CA PHE A 406 4.30 16.59 15.13
C PHE A 406 3.51 15.57 15.98
N ASP A 407 3.69 14.28 15.71
CA ASP A 407 3.08 13.20 16.49
C ASP A 407 3.79 13.00 17.83
N THR A 408 5.08 13.38 17.95
CA THR A 408 5.86 13.31 19.19
C THR A 408 7.04 14.29 19.15
N ILE A 409 7.45 14.80 20.31
CA ILE A 409 8.61 15.67 20.48
C ILE A 409 9.42 15.20 21.69
N GLY A 410 10.64 14.71 21.44
CA GLY A 410 11.62 14.33 22.44
C GLY A 410 12.72 15.37 22.59
N VAL A 411 12.96 15.84 23.81
CA VAL A 411 14.02 16.79 24.13
C VAL A 411 14.83 16.27 25.32
N CYS A 412 16.14 16.20 25.15
CA CYS A 412 17.05 15.82 26.23
C CYS A 412 17.80 17.05 26.76
N PRO A 413 17.55 17.50 28.01
CA PRO A 413 18.16 18.72 28.57
C PRO A 413 19.60 18.51 29.10
N HIS A 414 20.06 17.26 29.13
CA HIS A 414 21.28 16.84 29.82
C HIS A 414 22.57 17.16 29.06
N GLY A 415 23.65 17.35 29.82
CA GLY A 415 25.02 17.44 29.35
C GLY A 415 25.62 16.09 28.95
N PRO A 416 26.79 16.08 28.30
CA PRO A 416 27.48 14.84 27.91
C PRO A 416 27.85 13.93 29.09
N ASP A 417 28.13 14.51 30.26
CA ASP A 417 28.65 13.80 31.43
C ASP A 417 27.57 13.35 32.42
N ASP A 418 26.30 13.69 32.17
CA ASP A 418 25.18 13.42 33.09
C ASP A 418 24.76 11.94 33.14
N GLY A 419 25.31 11.09 32.26
CA GLY A 419 25.04 9.65 32.25
C GLY A 419 23.59 9.26 31.95
N CYS A 420 22.81 10.13 31.29
CA CYS A 420 21.41 9.86 30.97
C CYS A 420 21.24 8.97 29.73
N ASP A 421 20.14 8.22 29.68
CA ASP A 421 19.80 7.37 28.53
C ASP A 421 19.15 8.15 27.35
N CYS A 422 18.71 9.40 27.57
CA CYS A 422 18.02 10.17 26.53
C CYS A 422 18.94 10.82 25.50
N ARG A 423 20.16 11.22 25.91
CA ARG A 423 21.02 12.08 25.10
C ARG A 423 21.61 11.28 23.95
N LYS A 424 21.36 11.69 22.71
CA LYS A 424 22.01 11.08 21.53
C LYS A 424 23.54 11.19 21.70
N PRO A 425 24.31 10.10 21.55
CA PRO A 425 23.99 8.88 20.79
C PRO A 425 23.23 7.77 21.55
N ALA A 426 22.83 7.96 22.80
CA ALA A 426 21.99 6.98 23.49
C ALA A 426 20.59 6.89 22.82
N PRO A 427 19.96 5.71 22.77
CA PRO A 427 18.73 5.49 21.99
C PRO A 427 17.46 5.94 22.71
N GLY A 428 17.54 6.50 23.92
CA GLY A 428 16.39 6.68 24.81
C GLY A 428 15.27 7.54 24.19
N MET A 429 15.60 8.66 23.55
CA MET A 429 14.58 9.49 22.89
C MET A 429 13.90 8.77 21.73
N VAL A 430 14.65 8.02 20.90
CA VAL A 430 14.09 7.27 19.77
C VAL A 430 13.17 6.16 20.26
N LYS A 431 13.60 5.40 21.28
CA LYS A 431 12.80 4.32 21.88
C LYS A 431 11.54 4.86 22.56
N ALA A 432 11.65 6.00 23.26
CA ALA A 432 10.49 6.64 23.90
C ALA A 432 9.44 7.07 22.86
N ALA A 433 9.88 7.74 21.78
CA ALA A 433 8.99 8.13 20.69
C ALA A 433 8.32 6.93 20.00
N CYS A 434 9.07 5.85 19.77
CA CYS A 434 8.53 4.61 19.21
C CYS A 434 7.48 3.97 20.14
N ALA A 435 7.76 3.92 21.44
CA ALA A 435 6.84 3.36 22.44
C ALA A 435 5.57 4.21 22.61
N GLU A 436 5.70 5.54 22.66
CA GLU A 436 4.56 6.46 22.73
C GLU A 436 3.60 6.27 21.56
N LEU A 437 4.14 6.04 20.36
CA LEU A 437 3.37 5.93 19.13
C LEU A 437 3.04 4.50 18.73
N ASP A 438 3.38 3.49 19.53
CA ASP A 438 3.21 2.08 19.18
C ASP A 438 3.80 1.77 17.78
N VAL A 439 5.09 2.08 17.64
CA VAL A 439 5.89 1.85 16.43
C VAL A 439 7.03 0.92 16.79
N ASP A 440 7.21 -0.14 16.00
CA ASP A 440 8.43 -0.94 16.04
C ASP A 440 9.63 -0.06 15.62
N PRO A 441 10.72 0.05 16.39
CA PRO A 441 11.91 0.80 15.99
C PRO A 441 12.44 0.43 14.59
N ALA A 442 12.31 -0.82 14.15
CA ALA A 442 12.69 -1.26 12.81
C ALA A 442 11.84 -0.61 11.68
N ARG A 443 10.73 0.03 12.04
CA ARG A 443 9.82 0.80 11.18
C ARG A 443 10.00 2.31 11.34
N CYS A 444 11.01 2.74 12.09
CA CYS A 444 11.36 4.14 12.30
C CYS A 444 12.59 4.54 11.48
N VAL A 445 12.57 5.75 10.94
CA VAL A 445 13.74 6.40 10.33
C VAL A 445 14.11 7.62 11.17
N VAL A 446 15.39 7.79 11.47
CA VAL A 446 15.92 9.02 12.09
C VAL A 446 16.71 9.80 11.03
N ILE A 447 16.38 11.07 10.86
CA ILE A 447 17.08 11.99 9.97
C ILE A 447 17.81 13.04 10.82
N GLY A 448 19.12 13.18 10.65
CA GLY A 448 19.92 14.14 11.41
C GLY A 448 21.22 14.51 10.70
N ASP A 449 21.92 15.53 11.18
CA ASP A 449 23.10 16.08 10.52
C ASP A 449 24.43 15.66 11.16
N ILE A 450 24.40 15.04 12.34
CA ILE A 450 25.61 14.62 13.06
C ILE A 450 25.65 13.11 13.33
N GLY A 451 26.85 12.58 13.58
CA GLY A 451 27.06 11.16 13.87
C GLY A 451 26.24 10.64 15.05
N ALA A 452 26.00 11.47 16.07
CA ALA A 452 25.21 11.08 17.24
C ALA A 452 23.76 10.70 16.88
N ASP A 453 23.17 11.30 15.85
CA ASP A 453 21.82 10.94 15.38
C ASP A 453 21.79 9.55 14.76
N VAL A 454 22.78 9.28 13.92
CA VAL A 454 22.94 7.98 13.25
C VAL A 454 23.21 6.88 14.26
N GLU A 455 24.06 7.14 15.25
CA GLU A 455 24.37 6.20 16.33
C GLU A 455 23.15 5.92 17.22
N ALA A 456 22.37 6.95 17.57
CA ALA A 456 21.15 6.78 18.35
C ALA A 456 20.10 5.94 17.61
N ALA A 457 19.95 6.17 16.31
CA ALA A 457 19.05 5.39 15.46
C ALA A 457 19.48 3.92 15.41
N ALA A 458 20.76 3.66 15.11
CA ALA A 458 21.31 2.31 15.07
C ALA A 458 21.17 1.58 16.41
N ALA A 459 21.46 2.25 17.53
CA ALA A 459 21.32 1.71 18.88
C ALA A 459 19.84 1.44 19.27
N ALA A 460 18.90 2.14 18.64
CA ALA A 460 17.47 1.88 18.80
C ALA A 460 16.95 0.74 17.91
N GLY A 461 17.72 0.31 16.89
CA GLY A 461 17.26 -0.60 15.84
C GLY A 461 16.51 0.09 14.70
N ALA A 462 16.58 1.43 14.63
CA ALA A 462 15.98 2.25 13.59
C ALA A 462 16.94 2.47 12.41
N ALA A 463 16.37 2.82 11.26
CA ALA A 463 17.14 3.28 10.12
C ALA A 463 17.63 4.72 10.33
N ALA A 464 18.75 5.07 9.70
CA ALA A 464 19.36 6.39 9.83
C ALA A 464 19.64 6.98 8.46
N ILE A 465 19.29 8.25 8.26
CA ILE A 465 19.67 9.05 7.10
C ILE A 465 20.41 10.29 7.59
N MET A 466 21.68 10.42 7.20
CA MET A 466 22.46 11.62 7.49
C MET A 466 22.21 12.70 6.44
N VAL A 467 22.01 13.94 6.89
CA VAL A 467 21.93 15.14 6.06
C VAL A 467 23.08 16.08 6.46
N PRO A 468 24.26 15.97 5.82
CA PRO A 468 25.44 16.70 6.25
C PRO A 468 25.29 18.23 6.08
N THR A 469 25.77 18.98 7.06
CA THR A 469 25.97 20.43 7.00
C THR A 469 27.46 20.75 6.81
N PRO A 470 27.85 22.02 6.55
CA PRO A 470 29.27 22.39 6.47
C PRO A 470 30.08 22.11 7.73
N VAL A 471 29.43 21.90 8.88
CA VAL A 471 30.09 21.59 10.15
C VAL A 471 30.08 20.09 10.48
N THR A 472 29.32 19.27 9.74
CA THR A 472 29.34 17.81 9.88
C THR A 472 30.72 17.26 9.58
N ARG A 473 31.22 16.37 10.43
CA ARG A 473 32.58 15.84 10.26
C ARG A 473 32.63 14.84 9.10
N ASN A 474 33.60 14.97 8.21
CA ASN A 474 33.81 14.05 7.08
C ASN A 474 33.91 12.56 7.49
N ALA A 475 34.41 12.28 8.69
CA ALA A 475 34.46 10.91 9.21
C ALA A 475 33.06 10.36 9.51
N GLU A 476 32.16 11.18 10.04
CA GLU A 476 30.76 10.82 10.32
C GLU A 476 30.01 10.59 9.01
N VAL A 477 30.18 11.45 8.01
CA VAL A 477 29.58 11.28 6.68
C VAL A 477 30.00 9.96 6.03
N ARG A 478 31.29 9.59 6.11
CA ARG A 478 31.78 8.32 5.55
C ARG A 478 31.29 7.09 6.32
N ALA A 479 30.97 7.23 7.59
CA ALA A 479 30.50 6.14 8.44
C ALA A 479 28.98 5.94 8.35
N ALA A 480 28.23 6.96 7.92
CA ALA A 480 26.78 6.89 7.82
C ALA A 480 26.32 5.84 6.78
N PRO A 481 25.33 5.00 7.11
CA PRO A 481 24.85 3.94 6.22
C PRO A 481 24.11 4.49 4.99
N HIS A 482 23.47 5.65 5.15
CA HIS A 482 22.74 6.35 4.10
C HIS A 482 22.92 7.86 4.27
N VAL A 483 23.24 8.55 3.18
CA VAL A 483 23.52 9.99 3.17
C VAL A 483 22.69 10.65 2.09
N ALA A 484 21.95 11.69 2.46
CA ALA A 484 21.22 12.55 1.54
C ALA A 484 21.81 13.96 1.57
N ALA A 485 21.85 14.64 0.41
CA ALA A 485 22.43 15.97 0.31
C ALA A 485 21.58 17.06 1.00
N THR A 486 20.27 16.85 1.12
CA THR A 486 19.32 17.79 1.72
C THR A 486 18.23 17.04 2.47
N LEU A 487 17.50 17.73 3.34
CA LEU A 487 16.32 17.19 4.02
C LEU A 487 15.24 16.74 3.02
N THR A 488 15.03 17.50 1.95
CA THR A 488 14.09 17.13 0.89
C THR A 488 14.52 15.85 0.17
N GLY A 489 15.82 15.70 -0.13
CA GLY A 489 16.38 14.47 -0.71
C GLY A 489 16.28 13.27 0.24
N ALA A 490 16.48 13.47 1.54
CA ALA A 490 16.27 12.42 2.54
C ALA A 490 14.81 11.94 2.54
N VAL A 491 13.85 12.87 2.44
CA VAL A 491 12.43 12.53 2.33
C VAL A 491 12.11 11.86 0.99
N ASP A 492 12.74 12.25 -0.12
CA ASP A 492 12.62 11.55 -1.40
C ASP A 492 13.05 10.08 -1.27
N ASP A 493 14.20 9.84 -0.65
CA ASP A 493 14.70 8.49 -0.38
C ASP A 493 13.72 7.68 0.48
N VAL A 494 13.19 8.26 1.56
CA VAL A 494 12.18 7.62 2.41
C VAL A 494 10.93 7.25 1.61
N LEU A 495 10.40 8.19 0.82
CA LEU A 495 9.17 8.00 0.04
C LEU A 495 9.35 7.03 -1.13
N GLU A 496 10.58 6.85 -1.60
CA GLU A 496 10.94 5.88 -2.63
C GLU A 496 11.37 4.52 -2.04
N GLY A 497 11.30 4.38 -0.71
CA GLY A 497 11.60 3.13 0.01
C GLY A 497 13.09 2.81 0.14
N ARG A 498 13.97 3.82 0.02
CA ARG A 498 15.42 3.72 0.23
C ARG A 498 15.79 4.17 1.65
N TRP A 499 15.41 3.37 2.64
CA TRP A 499 15.74 3.60 4.05
C TRP A 499 16.01 2.28 4.79
#